data_AF-A0A958UNN2-F1
#
_entry.id   AF-A0A958UNN2-F1
#
_cell.length_a   1.000
_cell.length_b   1.000
_cell.length_c   1.000
_cell.angle_alpha   90.00
_cell.angle_beta   90.00
_cell.angle_gamma   90.00
#
_symmetry.space_group_name_H-M   'P 1'
#
loop_
_entity.id
_entity.type
_entity.pdbx_description
1 polymer ?
#
loop_
_entity_poly.entity_id
_entity_poly.type
_entity_poly.pdbx_seq_one_letter_code
_entity_poly.pdbx_strand_id
1 'polypeptide(L)'
;MKKLILIPVLLLFIFCDKKENTHRFLQGNAFGTTYNIQFYSERNIDFKKGLDSVIDDVNHSVSTYIPNSDISKINQGDSTVVVDSIFKEVFKISAEVNKKTNGYFDPTIGVLRNAYGFG
;
A
#
# COMPACT_ATOMS: atom_id res chain seq x y z
N MET A 1 -51.14 35.81 3.29
CA MET A 1 -51.03 34.35 3.46
C MET A 1 -50.31 33.63 2.31
N LYS A 2 -50.49 34.02 1.03
CA LYS A 2 -49.77 33.39 -0.12
C LYS A 2 -48.24 33.60 -0.13
N LYS A 3 -47.72 34.69 0.46
CA LYS A 3 -46.27 34.98 0.53
C LYS A 3 -45.49 34.13 1.56
N LEU A 4 -46.17 33.50 2.54
CA LEU A 4 -45.49 32.66 3.54
C LEU A 4 -45.14 31.25 3.02
N ILE A 5 -45.81 30.78 1.96
CA ILE A 5 -45.54 29.47 1.33
C ILE A 5 -44.31 29.53 0.40
N LEU A 6 -43.90 30.72 -0.05
CA LEU A 6 -42.75 30.88 -0.94
C LEU A 6 -41.40 30.60 -0.27
N ILE A 7 -41.31 30.80 1.05
CA ILE A 7 -40.07 30.65 1.84
C ILE A 7 -39.64 29.18 1.98
N PRO A 8 -40.51 28.21 2.36
CA PRO A 8 -40.12 26.80 2.43
C PRO A 8 -39.81 26.19 1.06
N VAL A 9 -40.43 26.68 -0.02
CA VAL A 9 -40.12 26.25 -1.40
C VAL A 9 -38.74 26.73 -1.83
N LEU A 10 -38.33 27.95 -1.43
CA LEU A 10 -36.99 28.47 -1.72
C LEU A 10 -35.89 27.71 -0.94
N LEU A 11 -36.18 27.28 0.29
CA LEU A 11 -35.26 26.46 1.11
C LEU A 11 -35.04 25.05 0.54
N LEU A 12 -36.01 24.49 -0.18
CA LEU A 12 -35.88 23.17 -0.84
C LEU A 12 -34.85 23.15 -1.97
N PHE A 13 -34.49 24.31 -2.55
CA PHE A 13 -33.48 24.40 -3.62
C PHE A 13 -32.04 24.51 -3.10
N ILE A 14 -31.83 24.72 -1.81
CA ILE A 14 -30.47 24.93 -1.23
C ILE A 14 -29.77 23.59 -0.91
N PHE A 15 -30.50 22.48 -0.86
CA PHE A 15 -29.96 21.18 -0.42
C PHE A 15 -29.44 20.27 -1.53
N CYS A 16 -29.22 20.78 -2.75
CA CYS A 16 -28.63 20.00 -3.83
C CYS A 16 -27.10 20.02 -3.76
N ASP A 17 -26.54 19.23 -2.85
CA ASP A 17 -25.11 19.01 -2.77
C ASP A 17 -24.71 18.03 -3.89
N LYS A 18 -24.24 18.56 -5.02
CA LYS A 18 -23.72 17.72 -6.11
C LYS A 18 -22.46 17.06 -5.61
N LYS A 19 -22.51 15.73 -5.44
CA LYS A 19 -21.33 14.90 -5.22
C LYS A 19 -20.44 14.97 -6.45
N GLU A 20 -19.53 15.93 -6.47
CA GLU A 20 -18.59 16.12 -7.57
C GLU A 20 -17.45 15.14 -7.41
N ASN A 21 -17.20 14.36 -8.46
CA ASN A 21 -16.11 13.40 -8.48
C ASN A 21 -14.78 14.15 -8.67
N THR A 22 -14.13 14.53 -7.59
CA THR A 22 -12.93 15.37 -7.64
C THR A 22 -11.66 14.54 -7.82
N HIS A 23 -10.75 15.03 -8.66
CA HIS A 23 -9.41 14.46 -8.80
C HIS A 23 -8.58 14.71 -7.54
N ARG A 24 -7.97 13.67 -7.00
CA ARG A 24 -7.25 13.68 -5.72
C ARG A 24 -5.90 13.00 -5.85
N PHE A 25 -4.98 13.45 -5.01
CA PHE A 25 -3.61 12.96 -4.94
C PHE A 25 -3.30 12.52 -3.50
N LEU A 26 -2.64 11.39 -3.35
CA LEU A 26 -2.09 10.91 -2.09
C LEU A 26 -0.63 10.52 -2.31
N GLN A 27 0.26 11.17 -1.58
CA GLN A 27 1.70 11.00 -1.71
C GLN A 27 2.36 10.77 -0.35
N GLY A 28 3.46 10.05 -0.34
CA GLY A 28 4.19 9.74 0.88
C GLY A 28 5.44 8.93 0.61
N ASN A 29 6.03 8.40 1.68
CA ASN A 29 7.22 7.57 1.64
C ASN A 29 6.85 6.12 1.98
N ALA A 30 7.41 5.15 1.25
CA ALA A 30 7.28 3.73 1.53
C ALA A 30 8.43 2.95 0.86
N PHE A 31 8.85 1.85 1.47
CA PHE A 31 9.79 0.88 0.86
C PHE A 31 11.12 1.51 0.37
N GLY A 32 11.63 2.51 1.09
CA GLY A 32 12.87 3.22 0.73
C GLY A 32 12.73 4.22 -0.43
N THR A 33 11.51 4.53 -0.85
CA THR A 33 11.20 5.48 -1.93
C THR A 33 9.91 6.25 -1.62
N THR A 34 9.38 6.97 -2.62
CA THR A 34 8.10 7.68 -2.55
C THR A 34 7.02 6.99 -3.37
N TYR A 35 5.76 7.17 -2.97
CA TYR A 35 4.60 6.78 -3.76
C TYR A 35 3.77 8.01 -4.14
N ASN A 36 3.05 7.91 -5.27
CA ASN A 36 2.06 8.88 -5.69
C ASN A 36 0.84 8.14 -6.25
N ILE A 37 -0.31 8.31 -5.60
CA ILE A 37 -1.58 7.68 -5.95
C ILE A 37 -2.55 8.77 -6.38
N GLN A 38 -3.10 8.60 -7.58
CA GLN A 38 -4.07 9.51 -8.18
C GLN A 38 -5.40 8.79 -8.34
N PHE A 39 -6.49 9.41 -7.90
CA PHE A 39 -7.82 8.82 -7.97
C PHE A 39 -8.89 9.90 -8.00
N TYR A 40 -10.08 9.53 -8.46
CA TYR A 40 -11.26 10.37 -8.41
C TYR A 40 -12.17 9.89 -7.27
N SER A 41 -12.66 10.80 -6.43
CA SER A 41 -13.63 10.45 -5.39
C SER A 41 -14.62 11.57 -5.11
N GLU A 42 -15.90 11.20 -5.11
CA GLU A 42 -17.03 12.01 -4.64
C GLU A 42 -17.00 12.28 -3.12
N ARG A 43 -16.28 11.46 -2.35
CA ARG A 43 -16.18 11.59 -0.89
C ARG A 43 -14.83 12.15 -0.47
N ASN A 44 -14.86 13.05 0.50
CA ASN A 44 -13.66 13.53 1.18
C ASN A 44 -13.24 12.54 2.28
N ILE A 45 -12.70 11.39 1.88
CA ILE A 45 -12.19 10.36 2.80
C ILE A 45 -10.68 10.49 2.88
N ASP A 46 -10.15 10.52 4.10
CA ASP A 46 -8.73 10.38 4.35
C ASP A 46 -8.34 8.89 4.25
N PHE A 47 -7.76 8.52 3.11
CA PHE A 47 -7.28 7.16 2.85
C PHE A 47 -5.91 6.88 3.48
N LYS A 48 -5.23 7.88 4.05
CA LYS A 48 -3.86 7.76 4.53
C LYS A 48 -3.74 6.64 5.55
N LYS A 49 -4.64 6.58 6.54
CA LYS A 49 -4.61 5.53 7.58
C LYS A 49 -4.76 4.12 7.01
N GLY A 50 -5.65 3.94 6.03
CA GLY A 50 -5.84 2.64 5.38
C GLY A 50 -4.62 2.24 4.56
N LEU A 51 -4.02 3.21 3.85
CA LEU A 51 -2.81 2.98 3.09
C LEU A 51 -1.60 2.66 3.99
N ASP A 52 -1.42 3.41 5.07
CA ASP A 52 -0.36 3.18 6.06
C ASP A 52 -0.47 1.74 6.61
N SER A 53 -1.69 1.26 6.92
CA SER A 53 -1.91 -0.13 7.38
C SER A 53 -1.45 -1.16 6.35
N VAL A 54 -1.77 -0.98 5.06
CA VAL A 54 -1.35 -1.91 4.00
C VAL A 54 0.17 -1.86 3.81
N ILE A 55 0.78 -0.68 3.88
CA ILE A 55 2.23 -0.51 3.81
C ILE A 55 2.91 -1.23 4.98
N ASP A 56 2.33 -1.12 6.19
CA ASP A 56 2.84 -1.79 7.39
C ASP A 56 2.75 -3.32 7.28
N ASP A 57 1.64 -3.85 6.74
CA ASP A 57 1.50 -5.30 6.49
C ASP A 57 2.57 -5.81 5.52
N VAL A 58 2.81 -5.09 4.41
CA VAL A 58 3.86 -5.44 3.44
C VAL A 58 5.26 -5.35 4.09
N ASN A 59 5.52 -4.31 4.89
CA ASN A 59 6.78 -4.14 5.60
C ASN A 59 7.03 -5.27 6.61
N HIS A 60 5.99 -5.65 7.37
CA HIS A 60 6.06 -6.75 8.31
C HIS A 60 6.38 -8.07 7.62
N SER A 61 5.84 -8.28 6.42
CA SER A 61 6.06 -9.50 5.64
C SER A 61 7.45 -9.55 5.00
N VAL A 62 7.83 -8.54 4.20
CA VAL A 62 8.92 -8.66 3.23
C VAL A 62 9.99 -7.56 3.30
N SER A 63 10.00 -6.71 4.33
CA SER A 63 11.08 -5.70 4.47
C SER A 63 12.37 -6.31 4.99
N THR A 64 13.45 -6.27 4.22
CA THR A 64 14.79 -6.70 4.68
C THR A 64 15.51 -5.70 5.58
N TYR A 65 14.92 -4.52 5.81
CA TYR A 65 15.49 -3.47 6.66
C TYR A 65 14.90 -3.46 8.08
N ILE A 66 13.71 -4.01 8.26
CA ILE A 66 13.05 -4.11 9.57
C ILE A 66 13.47 -5.44 10.21
N PRO A 67 14.19 -5.43 11.36
CA PRO A 67 14.72 -6.67 11.95
C PRO A 67 13.67 -7.71 12.33
N ASN A 68 12.46 -7.24 12.66
CA ASN A 68 11.36 -8.10 13.12
C ASN A 68 10.37 -8.49 12.01
N SER A 69 10.65 -8.17 10.75
CA SER A 69 9.85 -8.68 9.63
C SER A 69 10.05 -10.19 9.46
N ASP A 70 9.10 -10.86 8.82
CA ASP A 70 9.17 -12.29 8.58
C ASP A 70 10.39 -12.67 7.74
N ILE A 71 10.66 -11.94 6.65
CA ILE A 71 11.85 -12.18 5.82
C ILE A 71 13.16 -11.99 6.60
N SER A 72 13.24 -11.00 7.49
CA SER A 72 14.45 -10.75 8.27
C SER A 72 14.70 -11.85 9.28
N LYS A 73 13.66 -12.34 9.96
CA LYS A 73 13.76 -13.47 10.90
C LYS A 73 14.19 -14.76 10.17
N ILE A 74 13.61 -15.02 9.00
CA ILE A 74 14.02 -16.16 8.15
C ILE A 74 15.49 -16.04 7.75
N ASN A 75 15.93 -14.85 7.32
CA ASN A 75 17.32 -14.59 6.94
C ASN A 75 18.29 -14.76 8.13
N GLN A 76 17.82 -14.59 9.37
CA GLN A 76 18.57 -14.86 10.60
C GLN A 76 18.56 -16.34 11.01
N GLY A 77 17.84 -17.19 10.28
CA GLY A 77 17.76 -18.63 10.54
C GLY A 77 16.67 -19.03 11.54
N ASP A 78 15.72 -18.14 11.86
CA ASP A 78 14.58 -18.50 12.72
C ASP A 78 13.64 -19.46 11.99
N SER A 79 13.65 -20.73 12.42
CA SER A 79 12.80 -21.79 11.86
C SER A 79 11.38 -21.81 12.43
N THR A 80 11.07 -20.96 13.41
CA THR A 80 9.75 -20.91 14.07
C THR A 80 8.78 -19.92 13.42
N VAL A 81 9.26 -19.13 12.44
CA VAL A 81 8.47 -18.11 11.75
C VAL A 81 7.31 -18.75 10.98
N VAL A 82 6.09 -18.32 11.30
CA VAL A 82 4.89 -18.65 10.52
C VAL A 82 4.59 -17.47 9.59
N VAL A 83 4.95 -17.63 8.33
CA VAL A 83 4.80 -16.56 7.32
C VAL A 83 3.34 -16.34 6.91
N ASP A 84 3.02 -15.08 6.63
CA ASP A 84 1.71 -14.65 6.13
C ASP A 84 1.46 -15.02 4.66
N SER A 85 0.31 -14.60 4.13
CA SER A 85 -0.04 -14.83 2.72
C SER A 85 0.77 -13.97 1.74
N ILE A 86 1.20 -12.77 2.14
CA ILE A 86 1.97 -11.85 1.30
C ILE A 86 3.33 -12.49 1.00
N PHE A 87 4.03 -12.97 2.02
CA PHE A 87 5.31 -13.65 1.90
C PHE A 87 5.19 -14.89 1.01
N LYS A 88 4.17 -15.74 1.26
CA LYS A 88 3.94 -16.96 0.46
C LYS A 88 3.79 -16.65 -1.03
N GLU A 89 3.00 -15.63 -1.36
CA GLU A 89 2.76 -15.25 -2.75
C GLU A 89 4.02 -14.65 -3.39
N VAL A 90 4.69 -13.71 -2.70
CA VAL A 90 5.94 -13.09 -3.18
C VAL A 90 7.03 -14.15 -3.37
N PHE A 91 7.19 -15.08 -2.43
CA PHE A 91 8.18 -16.15 -2.52
C PHE A 91 7.89 -17.08 -3.71
N LYS A 92 6.62 -17.48 -3.89
CA LYS A 92 6.19 -18.31 -5.02
C LYS A 92 6.46 -17.64 -6.36
N ILE A 93 6.06 -16.37 -6.52
CA ILE A 93 6.31 -15.61 -7.75
C ILE A 93 7.82 -15.46 -7.97
N SER A 94 8.58 -15.16 -6.93
CA SER A 94 10.04 -15.01 -7.02
C SER A 94 10.73 -16.29 -7.50
N ALA A 95 10.31 -17.45 -6.99
CA ALA A 95 10.80 -18.75 -7.45
C ALA A 95 10.41 -19.04 -8.91
N GLU A 96 9.19 -18.68 -9.31
CA GLU A 96 8.73 -18.82 -10.69
C GLU A 96 9.54 -17.96 -11.66
N VAL A 97 9.78 -16.69 -11.31
CA VAL A 97 10.56 -15.75 -12.14
C VAL A 97 12.02 -16.18 -12.20
N ASN A 98 12.62 -16.66 -11.10
CA ASN A 98 13.97 -17.20 -11.10
C ASN A 98 14.10 -18.36 -12.10
N LYS A 99 13.17 -19.31 -12.08
CA LYS A 99 13.14 -20.42 -13.04
C LYS A 99 12.94 -19.93 -14.48
N LYS A 100 11.99 -19.03 -14.73
CA LYS A 100 11.69 -18.50 -16.06
C LYS A 100 12.85 -17.69 -16.67
N THR A 101 13.71 -17.13 -15.83
CA THR A 101 14.85 -16.33 -16.24
C THR A 101 16.18 -17.08 -16.19
N ASN A 102 16.16 -18.40 -15.96
CA ASN A 102 17.36 -19.24 -15.78
C ASN A 102 18.35 -18.66 -14.75
N GLY A 103 17.83 -18.13 -13.65
CA GLY A 103 18.62 -17.57 -12.56
C GLY A 103 19.08 -16.11 -12.76
N TYR A 104 18.71 -15.43 -13.84
CA TYR A 104 19.05 -14.01 -14.01
C TYR A 104 18.37 -13.13 -12.94
N PHE A 105 17.12 -13.44 -12.62
CA PHE A 105 16.50 -12.97 -11.38
C PHE A 105 16.77 -14.00 -10.28
N ASP A 106 17.51 -13.65 -9.24
CA ASP A 106 17.75 -14.53 -8.10
C ASP A 106 17.46 -13.78 -6.78
N PRO A 107 16.37 -14.13 -6.06
CA PRO A 107 16.02 -13.47 -4.81
C PRO A 107 16.95 -13.81 -3.63
N THR A 108 17.90 -14.75 -3.80
CA THR A 108 18.78 -15.25 -2.74
C THR A 108 20.16 -14.56 -2.70
N ILE A 109 20.42 -13.59 -3.58
CA ILE A 109 21.71 -12.89 -3.69
C ILE A 109 22.04 -11.97 -2.50
N GLY A 110 21.27 -12.00 -1.41
CA GLY A 110 21.42 -11.12 -0.25
C GLY A 110 22.85 -11.08 0.29
N VAL A 111 23.54 -12.23 0.37
CA VAL A 111 24.95 -12.29 0.81
C VAL A 111 25.86 -11.47 -0.10
N LEU A 112 25.68 -11.57 -1.43
CA LEU A 112 26.46 -10.80 -2.40
C LEU A 112 26.08 -9.32 -2.34
N ARG A 113 24.79 -8.99 -2.31
CA ARG A 113 24.30 -7.61 -2.18
C ARG A 113 24.96 -6.89 -0.98
N ASN A 114 25.00 -7.56 0.18
CA ASN A 114 25.58 -7.02 1.40
C ASN A 114 27.11 -6.83 1.25
N ALA A 115 27.81 -7.83 0.69
CA ALA A 115 29.25 -7.76 0.49
C ALA A 115 29.69 -6.58 -0.40
N TYR A 116 28.85 -6.19 -1.36
CA TYR A 116 29.08 -5.05 -2.25
C TYR A 116 28.50 -3.71 -1.73
N GLY A 117 27.87 -3.69 -0.55
CA GLY A 117 27.35 -2.47 0.06
C GLY A 117 26.08 -1.91 -0.60
N PHE A 118 25.34 -2.74 -1.35
CA PHE A 118 24.07 -2.33 -1.98
C PHE A 118 22.85 -2.49 -1.05
N GLY A 119 23.07 -2.94 0.17
CA GLY A 119 22.05 -2.95 1.23
C GLY A 119 22.53 -3.69 2.46
#